data_AF-A0A9W9NV15-F1
#
_entry.id   AF-A0A9W9NV15-F1
#
_cell.length_a   1.000
_cell.length_b   1.000
_cell.length_c   1.000
_cell.angle_alpha   90.00
_cell.angle_beta   90.00
_cell.angle_gamma   90.00
#
_symmetry.space_group_name_H-M   'P 1'
#
loop_
_entity.id
_entity.type
_entity.pdbx_description
1 polymer ?
#
loop_
_entity_poly.entity_id
_entity_poly.type
_entity_poly.pdbx_seq_one_letter_code
_entity_poly.pdbx_strand_id
1 'polypeptide(L)'
;MTTLRFVRSVWESFRATSGLEPRLLNNLRVTAARPGTVNFELDIQKEHTNRLSIIHGGTIASMVDLGGSLAVASRGLFATGVSTDLNVTYLNAGGRVGDKILAEVTCDKFGKTLAFTNILFTNPKGDVVARGSHTKYVTLAWRDPNNIVEEINNLKEP
;
A
#
# COMPACT_ATOMS: atom_id res chain seq x y z
N MET A 1 7.39 -14.34 -9.22
CA MET A 1 6.73 -15.10 -8.13
C MET A 1 7.21 -14.68 -6.73
N THR A 2 8.51 -14.37 -6.56
CA THR A 2 9.10 -13.97 -5.27
C THR A 2 8.55 -12.66 -4.68
N THR A 3 8.40 -11.60 -5.49
CA THR A 3 7.97 -10.27 -4.99
C THR A 3 6.58 -10.29 -4.35
N LEU A 4 5.58 -10.90 -5.01
CA LEU A 4 4.22 -11.00 -4.47
C LEU A 4 4.19 -11.78 -3.16
N ARG A 5 4.95 -12.87 -3.05
CA ARG A 5 5.05 -13.65 -1.81
C ARG A 5 5.63 -12.81 -0.68
N PHE A 6 6.70 -12.05 -0.95
CA PHE A 6 7.34 -11.20 0.04
C PHE A 6 6.46 -10.03 0.48
N VAL A 7 5.80 -9.35 -0.46
CA VAL A 7 4.85 -8.26 -0.12
C VAL A 7 3.70 -8.81 0.72
N ARG A 8 3.20 -10.01 0.42
CA ARG A 8 2.18 -10.67 1.25
C ARG A 8 2.69 -11.01 2.64
N SER A 9 3.92 -11.49 2.80
CA SER A 9 4.47 -11.73 4.15
C SER A 9 4.62 -10.44 4.96
N VAL A 10 4.99 -9.33 4.33
CA VAL A 10 5.02 -8.01 4.99
C VAL A 10 3.61 -7.56 5.37
N TRP A 11 2.63 -7.73 4.48
CA TRP A 11 1.21 -7.47 4.80
C TRP A 11 0.72 -8.29 6.00
N GLU A 12 1.00 -9.59 6.03
CA GLU A 12 0.65 -10.44 7.18
C GLU A 12 1.36 -9.99 8.47
N SER A 13 2.59 -9.48 8.39
CA SER A 13 3.25 -8.89 9.56
C SER A 13 2.48 -7.67 10.08
N PHE A 14 2.06 -6.75 9.20
CA PHE A 14 1.22 -5.61 9.62
C PHE A 14 -0.08 -6.08 10.28
N ARG A 15 -0.73 -7.11 9.72
CA ARG A 15 -1.94 -7.70 10.31
C ARG A 15 -1.70 -8.37 11.66
N ALA A 16 -0.52 -8.94 11.88
CA ALA A 16 -0.20 -9.61 13.13
C ALA A 16 0.21 -8.64 14.25
N THR A 17 0.90 -7.54 13.91
CA THR A 17 1.58 -6.71 14.90
C THR A 17 0.96 -5.33 15.10
N SER A 18 0.19 -4.82 14.15
CA SER A 18 -0.36 -3.47 14.22
C SER A 18 -1.74 -3.41 14.87
N GLY A 19 -2.10 -2.23 15.38
CA GLY A 19 -3.44 -1.97 15.91
C GLY A 19 -4.46 -1.52 14.86
N LEU A 20 -4.04 -0.87 13.76
CA LEU A 20 -4.96 -0.24 12.81
C LEU A 20 -5.40 -1.21 11.72
N GLU A 21 -4.45 -1.84 11.03
CA GLU A 21 -4.67 -2.69 9.87
C GLU A 21 -5.63 -3.86 10.15
N PRO A 22 -5.55 -4.58 11.29
CA PRO A 22 -6.47 -5.68 11.57
C PRO A 22 -7.89 -5.22 11.88
N ARG A 23 -8.10 -3.95 12.22
CA ARG A 23 -9.42 -3.39 12.53
C ARG A 23 -10.07 -2.75 11.31
N LEU A 24 -9.29 -2.05 10.50
CA LEU A 24 -9.80 -1.24 9.41
C LEU A 24 -9.58 -1.85 8.03
N LEU A 25 -8.59 -2.72 7.85
CA LEU A 25 -8.13 -3.19 6.53
C LEU A 25 -7.98 -4.71 6.46
N ASN A 26 -8.57 -5.46 7.39
CA ASN A 26 -8.35 -6.91 7.51
C ASN A 26 -8.76 -7.71 6.28
N ASN A 27 -9.73 -7.21 5.50
CA ASN A 27 -10.19 -7.83 4.25
C ASN A 27 -9.49 -7.28 2.99
N LEU A 28 -8.48 -6.42 3.15
CA LEU A 28 -7.64 -5.94 2.05
C LEU A 28 -6.84 -7.11 1.45
N ARG A 29 -6.80 -7.17 0.12
CA ARG A 29 -6.11 -8.24 -0.61
C ARG A 29 -5.05 -7.67 -1.53
N VAL A 30 -3.80 -8.07 -1.33
CA VAL A 30 -2.71 -7.84 -2.29
C VAL A 30 -2.86 -8.80 -3.47
N THR A 31 -3.25 -8.25 -4.62
CA THR A 31 -3.60 -9.04 -5.83
C THR A 31 -2.39 -9.30 -6.72
N ALA A 32 -1.49 -8.33 -6.84
CA ALA A 32 -0.26 -8.46 -7.61
C ALA A 32 0.86 -7.61 -7.02
N ALA A 33 2.10 -8.02 -7.27
CA ALA A 33 3.28 -7.21 -6.97
C ALA A 33 4.44 -7.57 -7.89
N ARG A 34 5.17 -6.54 -8.30
CA ARG A 34 6.44 -6.61 -9.03
C ARG A 34 7.40 -5.57 -8.42
N PRO A 35 8.71 -5.61 -8.70
CA PRO A 35 9.65 -4.70 -8.06
C PRO A 35 9.29 -3.21 -8.26
N GLY A 36 8.85 -2.56 -7.19
CA GLY A 36 8.42 -1.16 -7.17
C GLY A 36 6.94 -0.91 -7.51
N THR A 37 6.11 -1.95 -7.68
CA THR A 37 4.67 -1.78 -7.93
C THR A 37 3.85 -2.84 -7.21
N VAL A 38 2.78 -2.41 -6.55
CA VAL A 38 1.84 -3.27 -5.83
C VAL A 38 0.41 -2.91 -6.21
N ASN A 39 -0.41 -3.93 -6.44
CA ASN A 39 -1.85 -3.77 -6.61
C ASN A 39 -2.59 -4.43 -5.45
N PHE A 40 -3.62 -3.76 -4.94
CA PHE A 40 -4.50 -4.32 -3.94
C PHE A 40 -5.95 -3.86 -4.14
N GLU A 41 -6.86 -4.57 -3.47
CA GLU A 41 -8.28 -4.26 -3.47
C GLU A 41 -8.87 -4.38 -2.07
N LEU A 42 -9.96 -3.63 -1.84
CA LEU A 42 -10.72 -3.65 -0.60
C LEU A 42 -12.21 -3.70 -0.94
N ASP A 43 -12.93 -4.67 -0.38
CA ASP A 43 -14.40 -4.65 -0.40
C ASP A 43 -14.88 -3.67 0.67
N ILE A 44 -15.74 -2.74 0.28
CA ILE A 44 -16.20 -1.67 1.16
C ILE A 44 -17.25 -2.26 2.12
N GLN A 45 -16.96 -2.17 3.41
CA GLN A 45 -17.81 -2.61 4.51
C GLN A 45 -18.19 -1.41 5.38
N LYS A 46 -19.07 -1.60 6.37
CA LYS A 46 -19.69 -0.50 7.11
C LYS A 46 -18.65 0.33 7.87
N GLU A 47 -17.67 -0.33 8.46
CA GLU A 47 -16.51 0.23 9.15
C GLU A 47 -15.64 1.14 8.25
N HIS A 48 -15.70 0.97 6.93
CA HIS A 48 -14.95 1.79 5.98
C HIS A 48 -15.68 3.09 5.62
N THR A 49 -16.93 3.28 6.06
CA THR A 49 -17.79 4.36 5.55
C THR A 49 -17.82 5.60 6.45
N ASN A 50 -18.11 6.75 5.84
CA ASN A 50 -18.41 7.98 6.54
C ASN A 50 -19.93 8.14 6.79
N ARG A 51 -20.33 9.29 7.38
CA ARG A 51 -21.74 9.63 7.65
C ARG A 51 -22.64 9.72 6.41
N LEU A 52 -22.06 9.80 5.21
CA LEU A 52 -22.79 9.79 3.93
C LEU A 52 -22.89 8.39 3.32
N SER A 53 -22.48 7.34 4.06
CA SER A 53 -22.51 5.94 3.62
C SER A 53 -21.69 5.63 2.36
N ILE A 54 -20.65 6.43 2.10
CA ILE A 54 -19.59 6.17 1.12
C ILE A 54 -18.27 5.93 1.86
N ILE A 55 -17.25 5.38 1.19
CA ILE A 55 -15.92 5.18 1.79
C ILE A 55 -15.40 6.48 2.44
N HIS A 56 -14.90 6.36 3.66
CA HIS A 56 -14.36 7.46 4.44
C HIS A 56 -13.00 7.88 3.88
N GLY A 57 -12.76 9.20 3.78
CA GLY A 57 -11.46 9.70 3.31
C GLY A 57 -10.30 9.20 4.17
N GLY A 58 -10.49 9.11 5.48
CA GLY A 58 -9.56 8.46 6.41
C GLY A 58 -9.27 6.98 6.11
N THR A 59 -10.22 6.19 5.59
CA THR A 59 -9.94 4.82 5.14
C THR A 59 -9.04 4.82 3.92
N ILE A 60 -9.28 5.73 2.97
CA ILE A 60 -8.40 5.93 1.81
C ILE A 60 -7.00 6.37 2.27
N ALA A 61 -6.90 7.32 3.21
CA ALA A 61 -5.62 7.78 3.74
C ALA A 61 -4.84 6.64 4.43
N SER A 62 -5.50 5.77 5.19
CA SER A 62 -4.88 4.58 5.76
C SER A 62 -4.38 3.62 4.67
N MET A 63 -5.13 3.45 3.58
CA MET A 63 -4.67 2.66 2.42
C MET A 63 -3.50 3.32 1.68
N VAL A 64 -3.38 4.65 1.68
CA VAL A 64 -2.21 5.36 1.12
C VAL A 64 -0.97 5.04 1.96
N ASP A 65 -1.07 5.10 3.29
CA ASP A 65 0.05 4.81 4.20
C ASP A 65 0.50 3.34 4.11
N LEU A 66 -0.46 2.41 4.20
CA LEU A 66 -0.17 0.98 4.03
C LEU A 66 0.35 0.70 2.62
N GLY A 67 -0.29 1.25 1.60
CA GLY A 67 0.09 1.06 0.21
C GLY A 67 1.53 1.51 -0.07
N GLY A 68 1.91 2.69 0.40
CA GLY A 68 3.29 3.18 0.28
C GLY A 68 4.30 2.27 0.98
N SER A 69 3.93 1.74 2.15
CA SER A 69 4.73 0.75 2.87
C SER A 69 4.90 -0.54 2.05
N LEU A 70 3.84 -1.06 1.45
CA LEU A 70 3.89 -2.26 0.60
C LEU A 70 4.66 -2.01 -0.71
N ALA A 71 4.59 -0.81 -1.28
CA ALA A 71 5.41 -0.45 -2.44
C ALA A 71 6.90 -0.43 -2.11
N VAL A 72 7.29 0.04 -0.92
CA VAL A 72 8.67 -0.09 -0.42
C VAL A 72 9.02 -1.57 -0.18
N ALA A 73 8.11 -2.35 0.40
CA ALA A 73 8.31 -3.79 0.58
C ALA A 73 8.53 -4.52 -0.75
N SER A 74 7.89 -4.09 -1.84
CA SER A 74 8.10 -4.66 -3.17
C SER A 74 9.54 -4.48 -3.70
N ARG A 75 10.34 -3.60 -3.10
CA ARG A 75 11.79 -3.45 -3.35
C ARG A 75 12.66 -4.32 -2.43
N GLY A 76 12.05 -5.16 -1.58
CA GLY A 76 12.74 -6.10 -0.70
C GLY A 76 12.98 -5.58 0.73
N LEU A 77 12.40 -4.45 1.13
CA LEU A 77 12.53 -3.91 2.49
C LEU A 77 11.40 -4.37 3.42
N PHE A 78 11.70 -5.25 4.36
CA PHE A 78 10.70 -5.84 5.27
C PHE A 78 10.11 -4.81 6.24
N ALA A 79 10.96 -4.03 6.92
CA ALA A 79 10.51 -3.02 7.89
C ALA A 79 9.84 -1.79 7.25
N THR A 80 9.98 -1.59 5.93
CA THR A 80 9.40 -0.49 5.11
C THR A 80 9.74 0.95 5.49
N GLY A 81 10.27 1.21 6.69
CA GLY A 81 10.58 2.54 7.20
C GLY A 81 9.38 3.25 7.84
N VAL A 82 9.60 4.50 8.25
CA VAL A 82 8.61 5.31 8.97
C VAL A 82 8.10 6.46 8.09
N SER A 83 6.82 6.81 8.25
CA SER A 83 6.16 7.86 7.49
C SER A 83 6.74 9.24 7.85
N THR A 84 7.01 10.06 6.83
CA THR A 84 7.53 11.45 7.00
C THR A 84 6.60 12.49 6.41
N ASP A 85 5.89 12.13 5.33
CA ASP A 85 4.88 12.96 4.69
C ASP A 85 3.85 12.07 4.00
N LEU A 86 2.59 12.50 3.99
CA LEU A 86 1.49 11.83 3.30
C LEU A 86 0.48 12.85 2.79
N ASN A 87 0.06 12.72 1.54
CA ASN A 87 -1.05 13.50 0.98
C ASN A 87 -2.08 12.62 0.28
N VAL A 88 -3.31 13.13 0.22
CA VAL A 88 -4.42 12.51 -0.51
C VAL A 88 -5.22 13.58 -1.22
N THR A 89 -5.50 13.37 -2.50
CA THR A 89 -6.45 14.15 -3.30
C THR A 89 -7.66 13.28 -3.59
N TYR A 90 -8.85 13.73 -3.17
CA TYR A 90 -10.13 13.05 -3.43
C TYR A 90 -10.77 13.64 -4.68
N LEU A 91 -11.06 12.79 -5.67
CA LEU A 91 -11.53 13.22 -6.99
C LEU A 91 -12.99 12.85 -7.24
N ASN A 92 -13.40 11.65 -6.82
CA ASN A 92 -14.76 11.15 -6.95
C ASN A 92 -15.20 10.41 -5.67
N ALA A 93 -16.51 10.13 -5.56
CA ALA A 93 -17.02 9.27 -4.50
C ALA A 93 -16.42 7.86 -4.62
N GLY A 94 -15.76 7.37 -3.56
CA GLY A 94 -14.99 6.14 -3.61
C GLY A 94 -15.76 4.83 -3.44
N GLY A 95 -17.06 4.84 -3.69
CA GLY A 95 -17.95 3.68 -3.56
C GLY A 95 -18.68 3.59 -2.21
N ARG A 96 -19.63 2.67 -2.15
CA ARG A 96 -20.53 2.38 -1.02
C ARG A 96 -20.29 0.95 -0.53
N VAL A 97 -20.95 0.58 0.58
CA VAL A 97 -20.93 -0.80 1.07
C VAL A 97 -21.35 -1.77 -0.04
N GLY A 98 -20.58 -2.84 -0.22
CA GLY A 98 -20.78 -3.84 -1.28
C GLY A 98 -20.03 -3.53 -2.58
N ASP A 99 -19.59 -2.28 -2.79
CA ASP A 99 -18.66 -1.96 -3.86
C ASP A 99 -17.23 -2.39 -3.50
N LYS A 100 -16.35 -2.33 -4.50
CA LYS A 100 -14.92 -2.59 -4.36
C LYS A 100 -14.13 -1.35 -4.78
N ILE A 101 -13.07 -1.04 -4.04
CA ILE A 101 -12.06 -0.05 -4.44
C ILE A 101 -10.76 -0.76 -4.78
N LEU A 102 -10.14 -0.36 -5.89
CA LEU A 102 -8.90 -0.91 -6.41
C LEU A 102 -7.78 0.13 -6.25
N ALA A 103 -6.56 -0.33 -6.03
CA ALA A 103 -5.39 0.53 -5.93
C ALA A 103 -4.21 -0.04 -6.73
N GLU A 104 -3.48 0.86 -7.38
CA GLU A 104 -2.13 0.62 -7.85
C GLU A 104 -1.18 1.58 -7.14
N VAL A 105 -0.09 1.05 -6.59
CA VAL A 105 0.93 1.81 -5.86
C VAL A 105 2.28 1.63 -6.52
N THR A 106 3.02 2.72 -6.71
CA THR A 106 4.38 2.71 -7.25
C THR A 106 5.38 3.25 -6.23
N CYS A 107 6.58 2.67 -6.22
CA CYS A 107 7.74 3.21 -5.53
C CYS A 107 8.63 3.91 -6.55
N ASP A 108 8.41 5.22 -6.71
CA ASP A 108 9.00 6.04 -7.76
C ASP A 108 10.49 6.27 -7.52
N LYS A 109 10.87 6.46 -6.26
CA LYS A 109 12.26 6.61 -5.85
C LYS A 109 12.52 5.79 -4.61
N PHE A 110 13.55 4.96 -4.69
CA PHE A 110 13.98 4.08 -3.61
C PHE A 110 15.44 4.37 -3.26
N GLY A 111 15.67 5.27 -2.30
CA GLY A 111 17.00 5.72 -1.89
C GLY A 111 17.48 5.11 -0.58
N LYS A 112 18.73 5.42 -0.22
CA LYS A 112 19.32 4.99 1.07
C LYS A 112 18.63 5.61 2.29
N THR A 113 18.05 6.80 2.13
CA THR A 113 17.47 7.58 3.25
C THR A 113 15.97 7.74 3.12
N LEU A 114 15.48 8.05 1.93
CA LEU A 114 14.05 8.29 1.68
C LEU A 114 13.55 7.40 0.54
N ALA A 115 12.31 6.97 0.67
CA ALA A 115 11.52 6.37 -0.39
C ALA A 115 10.27 7.22 -0.66
N PHE A 116 9.94 7.39 -1.94
CA PHE A 116 8.79 8.16 -2.40
C PHE A 116 7.87 7.23 -3.16
N THR A 117 6.60 7.25 -2.80
CA THR A 117 5.58 6.39 -3.39
C THR A 117 4.36 7.19 -3.81
N ASN A 118 3.68 6.71 -4.83
CA ASN A 118 2.42 7.25 -5.32
C ASN A 118 1.38 6.14 -5.42
N ILE A 119 0.12 6.50 -5.24
CA ILE A 119 -1.02 5.59 -5.29
C ILE A 119 -2.15 6.19 -6.10
N LEU A 120 -2.76 5.37 -6.95
CA LEU A 120 -3.97 5.69 -7.70
C LEU A 120 -5.07 4.72 -7.28
N PHE A 121 -6.22 5.27 -6.84
CA PHE A 121 -7.41 4.49 -6.55
C PHE A 121 -8.42 4.60 -7.69
N THR A 122 -8.97 3.46 -8.09
CA THR A 122 -10.05 3.39 -9.08
C THR A 122 -11.21 2.55 -8.59
N ASN A 123 -12.38 2.77 -9.16
CA ASN A 123 -13.47 1.81 -9.07
C ASN A 123 -13.27 0.67 -10.11
N PRO A 124 -14.11 -0.39 -10.11
CA PRO A 124 -13.99 -1.48 -11.08
C PRO A 124 -14.30 -1.09 -12.53
N LYS A 125 -14.90 0.08 -12.76
CA LYS A 125 -15.14 0.64 -14.09
C LYS A 125 -13.93 1.41 -14.65
N GLY A 126 -12.91 1.63 -13.83
CA GLY A 126 -11.71 2.39 -14.19
C GLY A 126 -11.78 3.88 -13.85
N ASP A 127 -12.87 4.37 -13.25
CA ASP A 127 -12.97 5.77 -12.85
C ASP A 127 -12.03 6.04 -11.68
N VAL A 128 -11.26 7.13 -11.78
CA VAL A 128 -10.35 7.54 -10.70
C VAL A 128 -11.14 8.08 -9.52
N VAL A 129 -10.93 7.47 -8.35
CA VAL A 129 -11.58 7.84 -7.09
C VAL A 129 -10.73 8.86 -6.33
N ALA A 130 -9.45 8.56 -6.17
CA ALA A 130 -8.52 9.36 -5.40
C ALA A 130 -7.10 9.05 -5.87
N ARG A 131 -6.16 9.95 -5.53
CA ARG A 131 -4.73 9.69 -5.65
C ARG A 131 -4.03 10.19 -4.39
N GLY A 132 -2.85 9.66 -4.11
CA GLY A 132 -2.06 10.12 -2.98
C GLY A 132 -0.58 9.87 -3.18
N SER A 133 0.22 10.43 -2.29
CA SER A 133 1.64 10.12 -2.18
C SER A 133 2.03 9.89 -0.73
N HIS A 134 3.09 9.10 -0.55
CA HIS A 134 3.64 8.79 0.77
C HIS A 134 5.17 8.76 0.71
N THR A 135 5.78 9.54 1.59
CA THR A 135 7.24 9.63 1.75
C THR A 135 7.65 8.95 3.03
N LYS A 136 8.59 8.02 2.94
CA LYS A 136 9.09 7.23 4.08
C LYS A 136 10.58 7.42 4.29
N TYR A 137 10.99 7.54 5.55
CA TYR A 137 12.38 7.44 5.98
C TYR A 137 12.76 5.98 6.18
N VAL A 138 13.78 5.52 5.43
CA VAL A 138 14.10 4.10 5.28
C VAL A 138 15.50 3.72 5.78
N THR A 139 16.32 4.66 6.24
CA THR A 139 17.72 4.37 6.67
C THR A 139 17.82 3.21 7.65
N LEU A 140 16.94 3.15 8.66
CA LEU A 140 16.94 2.07 9.65
C LEU A 140 16.37 0.76 9.09
N ALA A 141 15.43 0.83 8.15
CA ALA A 141 14.80 -0.34 7.55
C ALA A 141 15.80 -1.19 6.75
N TRP A 142 16.88 -0.60 6.24
CA TRP A 142 17.97 -1.33 5.57
C TRP A 142 18.67 -2.36 6.47
N ARG A 143 18.58 -2.22 7.79
CA ARG A 143 19.24 -3.12 8.75
C ARG A 143 18.38 -4.33 9.12
N ASP A 144 17.16 -4.42 8.64
CA ASP A 144 16.28 -5.54 8.95
C ASP A 144 16.84 -6.85 8.35
N PRO A 145 17.01 -7.91 9.16
CA PRO A 145 17.60 -9.17 8.69
C PRO A 145 16.69 -9.93 7.71
N ASN A 146 15.40 -9.60 7.63
CA ASN A 146 14.45 -10.23 6.72
C ASN A 146 14.39 -9.53 5.35
N ASN A 147 15.28 -8.56 5.09
CA ASN A 147 15.37 -7.90 3.80
C ASN A 147 15.84 -8.86 2.71
N ILE A 148 15.24 -8.74 1.52
CA ILE A 148 15.57 -9.54 0.33
C ILE A 148 15.91 -8.66 -0.88
N VAL A 149 16.46 -7.46 -0.64
CA VAL A 149 16.71 -6.45 -1.68
C VAL A 149 17.56 -6.99 -2.83
N GLU A 150 18.61 -7.73 -2.52
CA GLU A 150 19.50 -8.33 -3.54
C GLU A 150 18.76 -9.38 -4.38
N GLU A 151 17.94 -10.23 -3.76
CA GLU A 151 17.10 -11.19 -4.49
C GLU A 151 16.15 -10.47 -5.45
N ILE A 152 15.49 -9.40 -4.97
CA ILE A 152 14.55 -8.60 -5.77
C ILE A 152 15.26 -7.87 -6.92
N ASN A 153 16.49 -7.39 -6.71
CA ASN A 153 17.28 -6.76 -7.76
C ASN A 153 17.68 -7.77 -8.85
N ASN A 154 17.98 -9.01 -8.47
CA ASN A 154 18.34 -10.08 -9.41
C ASN A 154 17.14 -10.63 -10.19
N LEU A 155 15.90 -10.35 -9.77
CA LEU A 155 14.69 -10.67 -10.54
C LEU A 155 14.43 -9.69 -11.69
N LYS A 156 15.19 -8.60 -11.77
CA LYS A 156 15.19 -7.75 -12.95
C LYS A 156 16.02 -8.43 -14.04
N GLU A 157 15.42 -9.35 -14.79
CA GLU A 157 15.99 -9.73 -16.10
C GLU A 157 14.91 -10.07 -17.14
N PRO A 158 15.13 -9.77 -18.43
CA PRO A 158 16.26 -9.01 -19.00
C PRO A 158 16.01 -7.49 -19.09
#